data_AF-A0A7C7PSL1-F1
#
_entry.id   AF-A0A7C7PSL1-F1
#
_cell.length_a   1.000
_cell.length_b   1.000
_cell.length_c   1.000
_cell.angle_alpha   90.00
_cell.angle_beta   90.00
_cell.angle_gamma   90.00
#
_symmetry.space_group_name_H-M   'P 1'
#
loop_
_entity.id
_entity.type
_entity.pdbx_description
1 polymer ?
#
loop_
_entity_poly.entity_id
_entity_poly.type
_entity_poly.pdbx_seq_one_letter_code
_entity_poly.pdbx_strand_id
1 'polypeptide(L)'
;MGAEKALFRFLRTGRGSPKHGVIFQHPYVHTAPRWQRGKIARALATKISIAARIDYFTKEDRSSELKQSLDKRVEEIKKKYPRPSPKVKAPPYKQPDSRR
;
A
#
# COMPACT_ATOMS: atom_id res chain seq x y z
N MET A 1 -9.92 0.45 -1.06
CA MET A 1 -10.54 1.25 -2.13
C MET A 1 -10.00 0.78 -3.47
N GLY A 2 -10.81 0.13 -4.30
CA GLY A 2 -10.49 -0.30 -5.66
C GLY A 2 -9.76 -1.65 -5.78
N ALA A 3 -9.76 -2.47 -4.73
CA ALA A 3 -9.13 -3.80 -4.73
C ALA A 3 -10.04 -4.87 -4.08
N GLU A 4 -11.34 -4.61 -4.04
CA GLU A 4 -12.35 -5.35 -3.27
C GLU A 4 -12.35 -6.84 -3.69
N LYS A 5 -12.44 -7.13 -4.98
CA LYS A 5 -12.42 -8.51 -5.50
C LYS A 5 -11.18 -9.30 -5.08
N ALA A 6 -9.99 -8.66 -5.15
CA ALA A 6 -8.74 -9.30 -4.76
C ALA A 6 -8.62 -9.44 -3.23
N LEU A 7 -9.12 -8.46 -2.48
CA LEU A 7 -9.16 -8.48 -1.02
C LEU A 7 -10.09 -9.59 -0.51
N PHE A 8 -11.32 -9.68 -1.03
CA PHE A 8 -12.25 -10.74 -0.65
C PHE A 8 -11.73 -12.13 -1.00
N ARG A 9 -11.08 -12.27 -2.16
CA ARG A 9 -10.37 -13.51 -2.49
C ARG A 9 -9.28 -13.82 -1.46
N PHE A 10 -8.50 -12.84 -1.04
CA PHE A 10 -7.47 -13.02 -0.01
C PHE A 10 -8.09 -13.40 1.34
N LEU A 11 -9.17 -12.75 1.78
CA LEU A 11 -9.84 -13.08 3.05
C LEU A 11 -10.40 -14.52 3.03
N ARG A 12 -10.89 -15.00 1.88
CA ARG A 12 -11.39 -16.37 1.72
C ARG A 12 -10.30 -17.43 1.61
N THR A 13 -9.18 -17.11 0.93
CA THR A 13 -8.13 -18.10 0.57
C THR A 13 -6.83 -17.94 1.35
N GLY A 14 -6.67 -16.86 2.11
CA GLY A 14 -5.44 -16.51 2.82
C GLY A 14 -4.24 -16.19 1.92
N ARG A 15 -4.38 -16.18 0.59
CA ARG A 15 -3.26 -16.03 -0.37
C ARG A 15 -3.35 -14.77 -1.21
N GLY A 16 -2.19 -14.16 -1.43
CA GLY A 16 -2.01 -13.10 -2.43
C GLY A 16 -2.78 -11.82 -2.11
N SER A 17 -2.56 -11.24 -0.92
CA SER A 17 -3.15 -9.97 -0.51
C SER A 17 -2.83 -8.84 -1.51
N PRO A 18 -3.81 -8.00 -1.87
CA PRO A 18 -3.58 -6.87 -2.77
C PRO A 18 -2.65 -5.83 -2.12
N LYS A 19 -1.62 -5.40 -2.86
CA LYS A 19 -0.63 -4.43 -2.35
C LYS A 19 -1.11 -2.98 -2.41
N HIS A 20 -2.03 -2.69 -3.32
CA HIS A 20 -2.59 -1.38 -3.61
C HIS A 20 -3.97 -1.56 -4.26
N GLY A 21 -4.81 -0.54 -4.16
CA GLY A 21 -6.06 -0.43 -4.90
C GLY A 21 -6.01 0.76 -5.86
N VAL A 22 -6.99 1.65 -5.79
CA VAL A 22 -7.10 2.84 -6.66
C VAL A 22 -5.87 3.77 -6.58
N ILE A 23 -5.20 3.81 -5.42
CA ILE A 23 -3.95 4.56 -5.21
C ILE A 23 -2.80 4.14 -6.14
N PHE A 24 -2.94 3.02 -6.87
CA PHE A 24 -1.99 2.59 -7.89
C PHE A 24 -1.86 3.58 -9.04
N GLN A 25 -2.90 4.37 -9.33
CA GLN A 25 -2.89 5.37 -10.40
C GLN A 25 -1.92 6.53 -10.10
N HIS A 26 -1.56 6.76 -8.84
CA HIS A 26 -0.64 7.83 -8.47
C HIS A 26 0.76 7.56 -9.05
N PRO A 27 1.44 8.55 -9.67
CA PRO A 27 2.74 8.37 -10.34
C PRO A 27 3.79 7.71 -9.45
N TYR A 28 3.84 8.06 -8.15
CA TYR A 28 4.77 7.46 -7.19
C TYR A 28 4.61 5.94 -7.02
N VAL A 29 3.41 5.40 -7.20
CA VAL A 29 3.16 3.96 -7.06
C VAL A 29 3.28 3.27 -8.42
N HIS A 30 2.73 3.85 -9.48
CA HIS A 30 2.75 3.26 -10.82
C HIS A 30 4.17 3.08 -11.36
N THR A 31 4.99 4.14 -11.27
CA THR A 31 6.37 4.17 -11.81
C THR A 31 7.37 3.39 -10.97
N ALA A 32 7.04 3.11 -9.69
CA ALA A 32 7.97 2.45 -8.80
C ALA A 32 8.20 0.97 -9.17
N PRO A 33 9.40 0.41 -8.90
CA PRO A 33 9.67 -1.01 -9.08
C PRO A 33 8.77 -1.90 -8.22
N ARG A 34 8.41 -3.10 -8.72
CA ARG A 34 7.40 -4.00 -8.10
C ARG A 34 7.66 -4.35 -6.62
N TRP A 35 8.91 -4.36 -6.18
CA TRP A 35 9.30 -4.64 -4.80
C TRP A 35 9.16 -3.41 -3.86
N GLN A 36 9.19 -2.20 -4.40
CA GLN A 36 8.99 -0.95 -3.66
C GLN A 36 7.52 -0.51 -3.63
N ARG A 37 6.74 -0.85 -4.68
CA ARG A 37 5.32 -0.43 -4.82
C ARG A 37 4.49 -0.58 -3.56
N GLY A 38 4.56 -1.72 -2.88
CA GLY A 38 3.77 -1.96 -1.68
C GLY A 38 4.14 -1.06 -0.49
N LYS A 39 5.43 -0.71 -0.36
CA LYS A 39 5.90 0.19 0.71
C LYS A 39 5.48 1.64 0.43
N ILE A 40 5.61 2.06 -0.83
CA ILE A 40 5.20 3.40 -1.28
C ILE A 40 3.69 3.56 -1.18
N ALA A 41 2.92 2.55 -1.64
CA ALA A 41 1.46 2.54 -1.51
C ALA A 41 1.01 2.66 -0.05
N ARG A 42 1.68 1.99 0.89
CA ARG A 42 1.38 2.10 2.32
C ARG A 42 1.66 3.52 2.85
N ALA A 43 2.82 4.09 2.52
CA ALA A 43 3.16 5.45 2.93
C ALA A 43 2.16 6.49 2.40
N LEU A 44 1.77 6.35 1.12
CA LEU A 44 0.76 7.19 0.49
C LEU A 44 -0.60 7.06 1.19
N ALA A 45 -1.06 5.83 1.45
CA ALA A 45 -2.32 5.59 2.14
C ALA A 45 -2.35 6.24 3.53
N THR A 46 -1.27 6.15 4.31
CA THR A 46 -1.17 6.79 5.63
C THR A 46 -1.33 8.30 5.54
N LYS A 47 -0.68 8.95 4.57
CA LYS A 47 -0.79 10.41 4.39
C LYS A 47 -2.17 10.84 3.91
N ILE A 48 -2.79 10.08 3.02
CA ILE A 48 -4.18 10.30 2.59
C ILE A 48 -5.13 10.20 3.79
N SER A 49 -4.96 9.20 4.67
CA SER A 49 -5.81 9.05 5.86
C SER A 49 -5.68 10.22 6.83
N ILE A 50 -4.49 10.82 6.97
CA ILE A 50 -4.29 12.01 7.81
C ILE A 50 -4.93 13.24 7.14
N ALA A 51 -4.68 13.44 5.84
CA ALA A 51 -5.28 14.53 5.06
C ALA A 51 -6.81 14.51 5.17
N ALA A 52 -7.42 13.36 4.91
CA ALA A 52 -8.88 13.21 4.97
C ALA A 52 -9.48 13.54 6.34
N ARG A 53 -8.75 13.30 7.44
CA ARG A 53 -9.20 13.69 8.79
C ARG A 53 -9.09 15.21 9.00
N ILE A 54 -7.97 15.81 8.58
CA ILE A 54 -7.77 17.26 8.71
C ILE A 54 -8.84 18.01 7.90
N ASP A 55 -9.08 17.57 6.67
CA ASP A 55 -10.09 18.15 5.78
C ASP A 55 -11.50 18.08 6.40
N TYR A 56 -11.81 16.99 7.11
CA TYR A 56 -13.11 16.80 7.75
C TYR A 56 -13.27 17.61 9.05
N PHE A 57 -12.27 17.61 9.93
CA PHE A 57 -12.38 18.19 11.28
C PHE A 57 -11.95 19.65 11.37
N THR A 58 -10.80 20.00 10.80
CA THR A 58 -10.14 21.30 11.05
C THR A 58 -10.28 22.25 9.86
N LYS A 59 -10.37 21.71 8.63
CA LYS A 59 -10.38 22.49 7.36
C LYS A 59 -9.15 23.41 7.19
N GLU A 60 -8.07 23.12 7.90
CA GLU A 60 -6.78 23.79 7.75
C GLU A 60 -5.98 23.18 6.60
N ASP A 61 -5.29 24.01 5.84
CA ASP A 61 -4.40 23.53 4.78
C ASP A 61 -3.04 23.12 5.33
N ARG A 62 -2.84 21.80 5.48
CA ARG A 62 -1.54 21.18 5.81
C ARG A 62 -0.96 20.38 4.64
N SER A 63 -1.37 20.69 3.42
CA SER A 63 -0.99 19.93 2.22
C SER A 63 0.53 19.96 1.95
N SER A 64 1.19 21.09 2.18
CA SER A 64 2.63 21.28 1.96
C SER A 64 3.49 20.37 2.86
N GLU A 65 3.20 20.35 4.15
CA GLU A 65 3.88 19.52 5.15
C GLU A 65 3.68 18.02 4.84
N LEU A 66 2.46 17.62 4.50
CA LEU A 66 2.13 16.23 4.17
C LEU A 66 2.86 15.76 2.91
N LYS A 67 2.95 16.61 1.87
CA LYS A 67 3.72 16.33 0.65
C LYS A 67 5.19 16.15 0.96
N GLN A 68 5.82 17.09 1.66
CA GLN A 68 7.24 16.99 2.01
C GLN A 68 7.56 15.72 2.82
N SER A 69 6.69 15.38 3.77
CA SER A 69 6.86 14.16 4.57
C SER A 69 6.70 12.89 3.72
N LEU A 70 5.81 12.90 2.72
CA LEU A 70 5.65 11.81 1.79
C LEU A 70 6.88 11.65 0.90
N ASP A 71 7.39 12.74 0.34
CA ASP A 71 8.55 12.73 -0.56
C ASP A 71 9.80 12.20 0.14
N LYS A 72 10.09 12.68 1.36
CA LYS A 72 11.16 12.15 2.23
C LYS A 72 11.03 10.64 2.41
N ARG A 73 9.82 10.15 2.68
CA ARG A 73 9.59 8.71 2.89
C ARG A 73 9.77 7.89 1.60
N VAL A 74 9.38 8.44 0.45
CA VAL A 74 9.59 7.79 -0.85
C VAL A 74 11.08 7.67 -1.17
N GLU A 75 11.85 8.73 -0.92
CA GLU A 75 13.31 8.73 -1.11
C GLU A 75 14.01 7.72 -0.20
N GLU A 76 13.64 7.67 1.09
CA GLU A 76 14.16 6.67 2.03
C GLU A 76 13.92 5.24 1.54
N ILE A 77 12.72 4.96 1.02
CA ILE A 77 12.37 3.63 0.50
C ILE A 77 13.22 3.30 -0.73
N LYS A 78 13.44 4.26 -1.63
CA LYS A 78 14.27 4.09 -2.82
C LYS A 78 15.72 3.78 -2.43
N LYS A 79 16.30 4.54 -1.49
CA LYS A 79 17.66 4.35 -0.98
C LYS A 79 17.84 3.02 -0.25
N LYS A 80 16.87 2.63 0.59
CA LYS A 80 16.96 1.42 1.41
C LYS A 80 16.72 0.12 0.65
N TYR A 81 15.96 0.16 -0.44
CA TYR A 81 15.60 -1.03 -1.22
C TYR A 81 15.98 -0.90 -2.71
N PRO A 82 17.27 -0.71 -3.03
CA PRO A 82 17.72 -0.54 -4.41
C PRO A 82 17.55 -1.82 -5.23
N ARG A 83 17.65 -2.99 -4.59
CA ARG A 83 17.54 -4.31 -5.23
C ARG A 83 16.29 -5.05 -4.76
N PRO A 84 15.73 -5.95 -5.59
CA PRO A 84 14.65 -6.83 -5.16
C PRO A 84 15.14 -7.77 -4.05
N SER A 85 14.38 -7.85 -2.94
CA SER A 85 14.64 -8.83 -1.90
C SER A 85 14.32 -10.25 -2.38
N PRO A 86 15.05 -11.29 -1.95
CA PRO A 86 14.72 -12.67 -2.25
C PRO A 86 13.27 -12.99 -1.89
N LYS A 87 12.55 -13.67 -2.79
CA LYS A 87 11.15 -14.06 -2.54
C LYS A 87 11.14 -15.20 -1.52
N VAL A 88 10.65 -14.94 -0.31
CA VAL A 88 10.29 -16.00 0.63
C VAL A 88 9.12 -16.79 0.01
N LYS A 89 9.28 -18.10 -0.16
CA LYS A 89 8.20 -18.97 -0.66
C LYS A 89 7.05 -18.93 0.34
N ALA A 90 5.85 -18.54 -0.11
CA ALA A 90 4.67 -18.55 0.74
C ALA A 90 4.35 -20.00 1.16
N PRO A 91 3.86 -20.24 2.38
CA PRO A 91 3.52 -21.57 2.84
C PRO A 91 2.45 -22.24 1.94
N PRO A 92 2.43 -23.59 1.88
CA PRO A 92 1.41 -24.34 1.16
C PRO A 92 0.01 -24.02 1.70
N TYR A 93 -0.99 -23.97 0.81
CA TYR A 93 -2.37 -23.62 1.13
C TYR A 93 -3.00 -24.77 1.90
N LYS A 94 -3.51 -24.48 3.10
CA LYS A 94 -4.45 -25.38 3.77
C LYS A 94 -5.83 -25.07 3.19
N GLN A 95 -6.45 -26.04 2.52
CA GLN A 95 -7.83 -25.91 2.09
C GLN A 95 -8.70 -25.60 3.32
N PRO A 96 -9.63 -24.62 3.25
CA PRO A 96 -10.60 -24.42 4.33
C PRO A 96 -11.41 -25.70 4.48
N ASP A 97 -11.51 -26.17 5.72
CA ASP A 97 -12.21 -27.40 6.08
C ASP A 97 -13.65 -27.30 5.57
N SER A 98 -14.06 -28.21 4.67
CA SER A 98 -15.38 -28.19 4.02
C SER A 98 -16.51 -28.65 4.94
N ARG A 99 -16.30 -28.54 6.27
CA ARG A 99 -17.16 -29.05 7.35
C ARG A 99 -17.55 -27.92 8.30
N ARG A 100 -18.10 -26.81 7.81
CA ARG A 100 -18.84 -25.82 8.59
C ARG A 100 -19.85 -25.11 7.71
#